data_AF-A0A931K490-F1
#
_entry.id   AF-A0A931K490-F1
#
_cell.length_a   1.000
_cell.length_b   1.000
_cell.length_c   1.000
_cell.angle_alpha   90.00
_cell.angle_beta   90.00
_cell.angle_gamma   90.00
#
_symmetry.space_group_name_H-M   'P 1'
#
loop_
_entity.id
_entity.type
_entity.pdbx_description
1 polymer ?
#
loop_
_entity_poly.entity_id
_entity_poly.type
_entity_poly.pdbx_seq_one_letter_code
_entity_poly.pdbx_strand_id
1 'polypeptide(L)'
;MIRLLAIAAAWLVLLPAALAQTVSDPEAFIRDSYETLERGGEPPQWGAPFYTDRMLALFAEDEQVMMNNDGMGRLDFGFWVAGQDWDISNVSVTARAVTGDADRRVVTAEFSNFGEPNTLHFYWERTPAGWRLDDVSSDSGWTLSLILKYG
;
A
#
# COMPACT_ATOMS: atom_id res chain seq x y z
N MET A 1 45.45 -45.61 -1.79
CA MET A 1 44.00 -45.28 -1.74
C MET A 1 43.77 -44.42 -0.50
N ILE A 2 43.68 -43.10 -0.64
CA ILE A 2 43.36 -42.18 0.47
C ILE A 2 42.13 -41.38 0.05
N ARG A 3 41.08 -41.44 0.88
CA ARG A 3 39.75 -40.86 0.68
C ARG A 3 39.81 -39.34 0.85
N LEU A 4 39.30 -38.59 -0.14
CA LEU A 4 39.08 -37.14 -0.03
C LEU A 4 37.89 -36.88 0.91
N LEU A 5 38.12 -36.11 1.97
CA LEU A 5 37.09 -35.49 2.79
C LEU A 5 36.52 -34.29 2.03
N ALA A 6 35.24 -34.34 1.67
CA ALA A 6 34.51 -33.19 1.14
C ALA A 6 34.08 -32.29 2.30
N ILE A 7 34.65 -31.09 2.38
CA ILE A 7 34.18 -30.05 3.29
C ILE A 7 32.99 -29.37 2.62
N ALA A 8 31.78 -29.58 3.15
CA ALA A 8 30.59 -28.85 2.75
C ALA A 8 30.66 -27.42 3.31
N ALA A 9 30.95 -26.45 2.44
CA ALA A 9 30.83 -25.03 2.80
C ALA A 9 29.34 -24.66 2.80
N ALA A 10 28.75 -24.50 3.99
CA ALA A 10 27.41 -23.94 4.13
C ALA A 10 27.48 -22.42 3.91
N TRP A 11 26.95 -21.96 2.78
CA TRP A 11 26.76 -20.55 2.49
C TRP A 11 25.56 -20.05 3.29
N LEU A 12 25.83 -19.28 4.35
CA LEU A 12 24.79 -18.57 5.09
C LEU A 12 24.31 -17.41 4.21
N VAL A 13 23.18 -17.58 3.50
CA VAL A 13 22.52 -16.47 2.83
C VAL A 13 21.95 -15.56 3.92
N LEU A 14 22.59 -14.42 4.17
CA LEU A 14 21.99 -13.32 4.90
C LEU A 14 20.83 -12.81 4.03
N LEU A 15 19.61 -13.27 4.34
CA LEU A 15 18.41 -12.62 3.83
C LEU A 15 18.44 -11.18 4.34
N PRO A 16 18.35 -10.16 3.47
CA PRO A 16 18.17 -8.80 3.95
C PRO A 16 16.90 -8.81 4.80
N ALA A 17 17.01 -8.39 6.06
CA ALA A 17 15.85 -8.03 6.84
C ALA A 17 15.11 -6.99 6.01
N ALA A 18 13.90 -7.31 5.55
CA ALA A 18 13.03 -6.33 4.92
C ALA A 18 12.87 -5.19 5.92
N LEU A 19 13.63 -4.12 5.73
CA LEU A 19 13.49 -2.94 6.56
C LEU A 19 12.07 -2.47 6.29
N ALA A 20 11.20 -2.58 7.29
CA ALA A 20 9.87 -2.03 7.23
C ALA A 20 10.02 -0.57 6.78
N GLN A 21 9.53 -0.27 5.57
CA GLN A 21 9.65 1.06 5.01
C GLN A 21 9.00 2.03 5.99
N THR A 22 9.83 2.86 6.62
CA THR A 22 9.40 3.77 7.66
C THR A 22 8.92 5.02 6.96
N VAL A 23 7.61 5.30 7.03
CA VAL A 23 7.04 6.54 6.50
C VAL A 23 7.17 7.61 7.56
N SER A 24 8.06 8.59 7.33
CA SER A 24 8.27 9.72 8.24
C SER A 24 7.27 10.86 8.00
N ASP A 25 6.89 11.07 6.73
CA ASP A 25 5.90 12.06 6.31
C ASP A 25 4.90 11.44 5.32
N PRO A 26 3.63 11.27 5.73
CA PRO A 26 2.58 10.77 4.87
C PRO A 26 2.39 11.57 3.58
N GLU A 27 2.54 12.89 3.62
CA GLU A 27 2.29 13.74 2.44
C GLU A 27 3.37 13.49 1.38
N ALA A 28 4.64 13.51 1.79
CA ALA A 28 5.76 13.22 0.91
C ALA A 28 5.66 11.81 0.32
N PHE A 29 5.28 10.81 1.14
CA PHE A 29 5.11 9.45 0.66
C PHE A 29 4.04 9.34 -0.45
N ILE A 30 2.87 9.97 -0.25
CA ILE A 30 1.80 9.96 -1.27
C ILE A 30 2.27 10.73 -2.51
N ARG A 31 2.90 11.89 -2.35
CA ARG A 31 3.44 12.69 -3.46
C ARG A 31 4.42 11.90 -4.31
N ASP A 32 5.43 11.27 -3.69
CA ASP A 32 6.44 10.45 -4.38
C ASP A 32 5.80 9.25 -5.09
N SER A 33 4.76 8.65 -4.49
CA SER A 33 4.01 7.54 -5.08
C SER A 33 3.28 7.97 -6.36
N TYR A 34 2.58 9.11 -6.33
CA TYR A 34 1.89 9.62 -7.51
C TYR A 34 2.85 10.19 -8.56
N GLU A 35 3.97 10.81 -8.19
CA GLU A 35 5.02 11.20 -9.15
C GLU A 35 5.63 9.99 -9.86
N THR A 36 5.69 8.83 -9.20
CA THR A 36 6.10 7.57 -9.80
C THR A 36 5.05 7.07 -10.81
N LEU A 37 3.78 7.14 -10.44
CA LEU A 37 2.66 6.75 -11.31
C LEU A 37 2.54 7.64 -12.55
N GLU A 38 2.70 8.97 -12.43
CA GLU A 38 2.73 9.90 -13.58
C GLU A 38 3.87 9.60 -14.56
N ARG A 39 4.95 8.96 -14.08
CA ARG A 39 6.08 8.51 -14.92
C ARG A 39 5.87 7.10 -15.49
N GLY A 40 4.68 6.51 -15.34
CA GLY A 40 4.38 5.16 -15.78
C GLY A 40 5.01 4.07 -14.90
N GLY A 41 5.40 4.40 -13.67
CA GLY A 41 5.86 3.43 -12.69
C GLY A 41 4.71 2.67 -12.04
N GLU A 42 5.07 1.75 -11.14
CA GLU A 42 4.11 0.88 -10.43
C GLU A 42 3.55 1.55 -9.16
N PRO A 43 2.29 1.28 -8.79
CA PRO A 43 1.75 1.72 -7.51
C PRO A 43 2.46 1.03 -6.32
N PRO A 44 2.35 1.59 -5.11
CA PRO A 44 2.81 0.91 -3.91
C PRO A 44 2.16 -0.47 -3.74
N GLN A 45 2.97 -1.46 -3.36
CA GLN A 45 2.52 -2.84 -3.20
C GLN A 45 1.44 -2.97 -2.13
N TRP A 46 0.48 -3.86 -2.37
CA TRP A 46 -0.47 -4.28 -1.35
C TRP A 46 0.23 -5.12 -0.28
N GLY A 47 -0.21 -5.04 0.98
CA GLY A 47 0.44 -5.77 2.07
C GLY A 47 1.85 -5.29 2.44
N ALA A 48 2.34 -4.20 1.86
CA ALA A 48 3.62 -3.58 2.22
C ALA A 48 3.64 -3.16 3.71
N PRO A 49 4.81 -3.16 4.37
CA PRO A 49 4.90 -2.97 5.82
C PRO A 49 4.51 -1.56 6.30
N PHE A 50 4.17 -0.63 5.40
CA PHE A 50 3.67 0.69 5.76
C PHE A 50 2.17 0.74 6.05
N TYR A 51 1.39 -0.34 5.84
CA TYR A 51 0.01 -0.40 6.31
C TYR A 51 -0.06 -0.66 7.83
N THR A 52 -1.18 -0.33 8.48
CA THR A 52 -1.43 -0.76 9.87
C THR A 52 -1.61 -2.27 9.94
N ASP A 53 -1.34 -2.87 11.11
CA ASP A 53 -1.53 -4.32 11.32
C ASP A 53 -2.96 -4.77 10.99
N ARG A 54 -3.95 -3.91 11.27
CA ARG A 54 -5.36 -4.13 10.90
C ARG A 54 -5.53 -4.25 9.39
N MET A 55 -4.94 -3.36 8.61
CA MET A 55 -5.01 -3.41 7.15
C MET A 55 -4.25 -4.60 6.57
N LEU A 56 -3.08 -4.93 7.13
CA LEU A 56 -2.33 -6.13 6.74
C LEU A 56 -3.16 -7.40 6.96
N ALA A 57 -3.90 -7.49 8.08
CA ALA A 57 -4.81 -8.59 8.32
C ALA A 57 -5.94 -8.66 7.28
N LEU A 58 -6.53 -7.52 6.89
CA LEU A 58 -7.58 -7.48 5.87
C LEU A 58 -7.08 -7.89 4.48
N PHE A 59 -5.88 -7.46 4.07
CA PHE A 59 -5.27 -7.93 2.82
C PHE A 59 -4.99 -9.44 2.86
N ALA A 60 -4.49 -9.97 3.97
CA ALA A 60 -4.26 -11.41 4.13
C ALA A 60 -5.57 -12.21 4.09
N GLU A 61 -6.65 -11.69 4.69
CA GLU A 61 -7.99 -12.30 4.59
C GLU A 61 -8.50 -12.30 3.14
N ASP A 62 -8.30 -11.22 2.40
CA ASP A 62 -8.70 -11.12 0.99
C ASP A 62 -7.91 -12.09 0.10
N GLU A 63 -6.61 -12.24 0.36
CA GLU A 63 -5.78 -13.26 -0.30
C GLU A 63 -6.32 -14.68 -0.05
N GLN A 64 -6.78 -14.98 1.17
CA GLN A 64 -7.43 -16.26 1.46
C GLN A 64 -8.76 -16.41 0.70
N VAL A 65 -9.52 -15.34 0.50
CA VAL A 65 -10.74 -15.38 -0.34
C VAL A 65 -10.36 -15.69 -1.79
N MET A 66 -9.38 -14.98 -2.36
CA MET A 66 -8.87 -15.24 -3.71
C MET A 66 -8.51 -16.71 -3.92
N MET A 67 -7.74 -17.29 -2.99
CA MET A 67 -7.31 -18.69 -3.06
C MET A 67 -8.48 -19.69 -3.07
N ASN A 68 -9.62 -19.31 -2.48
CA ASN A 68 -10.81 -20.15 -2.36
C ASN A 68 -11.91 -19.84 -3.40
N ASN A 69 -11.72 -18.81 -4.23
CA ASN A 69 -12.74 -18.29 -5.13
C ASN A 69 -12.19 -18.04 -6.54
N ASP A 70 -11.55 -19.06 -7.14
CA ASP A 70 -11.01 -19.03 -8.51
C ASP A 70 -10.07 -17.83 -8.80
N GLY A 71 -9.36 -17.35 -7.78
CA GLY A 71 -8.45 -16.21 -7.88
C GLY A 71 -9.13 -14.84 -7.74
N MET A 72 -10.44 -14.78 -7.47
CA MET A 72 -11.18 -13.53 -7.27
C MET A 72 -11.31 -13.18 -5.79
N GLY A 73 -10.63 -12.10 -5.40
CA GLY A 73 -10.76 -11.50 -4.08
C GLY A 73 -12.01 -10.62 -4.02
N ARG A 74 -12.24 -10.02 -2.86
CA ARG A 74 -13.24 -8.98 -2.65
C ARG A 74 -12.81 -7.67 -3.31
N LEU A 75 -11.51 -7.37 -3.27
CA LEU A 75 -10.96 -6.23 -3.99
C LEU A 75 -10.59 -6.66 -5.41
N ASP A 76 -11.36 -6.19 -6.39
CA ASP A 76 -11.21 -6.56 -7.79
C ASP A 76 -10.53 -5.47 -8.64
N PHE A 77 -10.02 -4.38 -8.05
CA PHE A 77 -9.32 -3.30 -8.76
C PHE A 77 -8.12 -2.73 -7.97
N GLY A 78 -7.23 -2.03 -8.69
CA GLY A 78 -6.12 -1.25 -8.15
C GLY A 78 -6.58 -0.01 -7.37
N PHE A 79 -6.70 -0.10 -6.04
CA PHE A 79 -7.23 1.02 -5.25
C PHE A 79 -6.38 2.31 -5.32
N TRP A 80 -5.06 2.21 -5.51
CA TRP A 80 -4.17 3.37 -5.67
C TRP A 80 -4.48 4.22 -6.89
N VAL A 81 -5.04 3.60 -7.93
CA VAL A 81 -5.33 4.23 -9.23
C VAL A 81 -6.83 4.23 -9.54
N ALA A 82 -7.66 3.74 -8.61
CA ALA A 82 -9.10 3.55 -8.77
C ALA A 82 -9.49 2.82 -10.07
N GLY A 83 -8.72 1.79 -10.46
CA GLY A 83 -8.93 1.10 -11.73
C GLY A 83 -8.07 -0.16 -11.91
N GLN A 84 -8.23 -0.83 -13.06
CA GLN A 84 -7.45 -2.03 -13.43
C GLN A 84 -6.10 -1.70 -14.08
N ASP A 85 -6.00 -0.53 -14.68
CA ASP A 85 -4.84 -0.01 -15.39
C ASP A 85 -4.72 1.49 -15.07
N TRP A 86 -3.60 2.12 -15.44
CA TRP A 86 -3.38 3.53 -15.13
C TRP A 86 -2.67 4.34 -16.22
N ASP A 87 -3.20 5.54 -16.43
CA ASP A 87 -2.54 6.67 -17.10
C ASP A 87 -2.80 7.92 -16.23
N ILE A 88 -1.89 8.15 -15.28
CA ILE A 88 -2.06 9.16 -14.23
C ILE A 88 -1.54 10.51 -14.69
N SER A 89 -2.35 11.55 -14.46
CA SER A 89 -1.99 12.95 -14.73
C SER A 89 -2.72 13.91 -13.79
N ASN A 90 -2.39 15.20 -13.85
CA ASN A 90 -3.04 16.27 -13.09
C ASN A 90 -3.03 16.04 -11.57
N VAL A 91 -1.94 15.48 -11.04
CA VAL A 91 -1.85 15.14 -9.62
C VAL A 91 -1.78 16.40 -8.74
N SER A 92 -2.60 16.40 -7.70
CA SER A 92 -2.56 17.34 -6.58
C SER A 92 -2.60 16.56 -5.28
N VAL A 93 -1.61 16.78 -4.40
CA VAL A 93 -1.52 16.13 -3.09
C VAL A 93 -1.51 17.19 -2.00
N THR A 94 -2.43 17.04 -1.05
CA THR A 94 -2.55 17.91 0.13
C THR A 94 -2.70 17.08 1.40
N ALA A 95 -2.22 17.59 2.52
CA ALA A 95 -2.41 16.95 3.82
C ALA A 95 -3.13 17.87 4.81
N ARG A 96 -3.92 17.25 5.69
CA ARG A 96 -4.56 17.93 6.83
C ARG A 96 -4.35 17.16 8.12
N ALA A 97 -4.11 17.91 9.20
CA ALA A 97 -4.14 17.36 10.55
C ALA A 97 -5.58 17.01 10.95
N VAL A 98 -5.74 15.99 11.80
CA VAL A 98 -7.02 15.70 12.43
C VAL A 98 -7.12 16.55 13.70
N THR A 99 -8.19 17.36 13.80
CA THR A 99 -8.36 18.24 14.95
C THR A 99 -8.55 17.41 16.22
N GLY A 100 -7.71 17.65 17.22
CA GLY A 100 -7.74 16.92 18.49
C GLY A 100 -6.96 15.60 18.49
N ASP A 101 -6.31 15.23 17.38
CA ASP A 101 -5.53 14.00 17.27
C ASP A 101 -4.25 14.21 16.45
N ALA A 102 -3.13 14.37 17.15
CA ALA A 102 -1.82 14.60 16.53
C ALA A 102 -1.20 13.32 15.93
N ASP A 103 -1.75 12.16 16.29
CA ASP A 103 -1.32 10.86 15.79
C ASP A 103 -2.17 10.41 14.59
N ARG A 104 -3.05 11.28 14.08
CA ARG A 104 -3.82 11.07 12.86
C ARG A 104 -3.53 12.15 11.82
N ARG A 105 -3.42 11.72 10.56
CA ARG A 105 -3.27 12.62 9.40
C ARG A 105 -4.13 12.09 8.25
N VAL A 106 -4.74 13.00 7.50
CA VAL A 106 -5.40 12.64 6.24
C VAL A 106 -4.62 13.29 5.11
N VAL A 107 -4.24 12.49 4.12
CA VAL A 107 -3.61 12.97 2.88
C VAL A 107 -4.61 12.73 1.77
N THR A 108 -4.93 13.77 1.00
CA THR A 108 -5.81 13.68 -0.16
C THR A 108 -4.97 13.72 -1.42
N ALA A 109 -5.19 12.77 -2.32
CA ALA A 109 -4.69 12.82 -3.69
C ALA A 109 -5.86 13.03 -4.65
N GLU A 110 -5.78 14.09 -5.44
CA GLU A 110 -6.66 14.37 -6.55
C GLU A 110 -5.84 14.12 -7.83
N PHE A 111 -6.36 13.36 -8.78
CA PHE A 111 -5.65 13.01 -10.01
C PHE A 111 -6.64 12.64 -11.11
N SER A 112 -6.16 12.58 -12.35
CA SER A 112 -6.88 11.99 -13.47
C SER A 112 -6.30 10.61 -13.78
N ASN A 113 -7.13 9.58 -13.96
CA ASN A 113 -6.73 8.30 -14.52
C ASN A 113 -7.43 8.11 -15.87
N PHE A 114 -6.67 8.00 -16.97
CA PHE A 114 -7.22 8.02 -18.34
C PHE A 114 -8.15 9.21 -18.62
N GLY A 115 -7.84 10.37 -18.01
CA GLY A 115 -8.64 11.59 -18.11
C GLY A 115 -9.84 11.67 -17.17
N GLU A 116 -10.20 10.59 -16.46
CA GLU A 116 -11.28 10.59 -15.49
C GLU A 116 -10.80 11.09 -14.11
N PRO A 117 -11.41 12.14 -13.53
CA PRO A 117 -10.98 12.69 -12.24
C PRO A 117 -11.32 11.74 -11.08
N ASN A 118 -10.36 11.57 -10.18
CA ASN A 118 -10.44 10.74 -8.99
C ASN A 118 -9.90 11.49 -7.78
N THR A 119 -10.55 11.28 -6.63
CA THR A 119 -10.11 11.82 -5.33
C THR A 119 -10.04 10.67 -4.34
N LEU A 120 -8.85 10.43 -3.80
CA LEU A 120 -8.63 9.45 -2.73
C LEU A 120 -8.17 10.12 -1.45
N HIS A 121 -8.75 9.69 -0.34
CA HIS A 121 -8.37 10.10 1.01
C HIS A 121 -7.64 8.96 1.71
N PHE A 122 -6.37 9.19 2.03
CA PHE A 122 -5.50 8.26 2.73
C PHE A 122 -5.47 8.64 4.21
N TYR A 123 -5.91 7.71 5.07
CA TYR A 123 -5.98 7.91 6.51
C TYR A 123 -4.76 7.29 7.17
N TRP A 124 -3.98 8.10 7.86
CA TRP A 124 -2.71 7.70 8.47
C TRP A 124 -2.77 7.72 9.99
N GLU A 125 -2.07 6.78 10.61
CA GLU A 125 -1.84 6.67 12.05
C GLU A 125 -0.35 6.76 12.36
N ARG A 126 0.02 7.52 13.39
CA ARG A 126 1.39 7.55 13.89
C ARG A 126 1.61 6.39 14.86
N THR A 127 2.61 5.57 14.58
CA THR A 127 3.07 4.49 15.45
C THR A 127 4.49 4.76 15.93
N PRO A 128 5.01 4.03 16.92
CA PRO A 128 6.44 4.11 17.29
C PRO A 128 7.39 3.78 16.12
N ALA A 129 6.92 3.04 15.11
CA ALA A 129 7.67 2.68 13.91
C ALA A 129 7.50 3.68 12.75
N GLY A 130 6.87 4.84 12.98
CA GLY A 130 6.55 5.83 11.96
C GLY A 130 5.06 5.83 11.61
N TRP A 131 4.71 6.57 10.56
CA TRP A 131 3.33 6.62 10.07
C TRP A 131 2.97 5.32 9.35
N ARG A 132 1.72 4.89 9.54
CA ARG A 132 1.12 3.73 8.89
C ARG A 132 -0.16 4.13 8.18
N LEU A 133 -0.38 3.59 6.99
CA LEU A 133 -1.61 3.78 6.23
C LEU A 133 -2.69 2.86 6.81
N ASP A 134 -3.70 3.48 7.42
CA ASP A 134 -4.78 2.79 8.11
C ASP A 134 -6.01 2.57 7.22
N ASP A 135 -6.33 3.48 6.29
CA ASP A 135 -7.43 3.24 5.36
C ASP A 135 -7.33 4.13 4.12
N VAL A 136 -8.14 3.82 3.11
CA VAL A 136 -8.33 4.66 1.92
C VAL A 136 -9.81 4.74 1.59
N SER A 137 -10.32 5.93 1.29
CA SER A 137 -11.68 6.11 0.75
C SER A 137 -11.66 6.94 -0.52
N SER A 138 -12.62 6.71 -1.40
CA SER A 138 -12.84 7.51 -2.61
C SER A 138 -14.10 8.36 -2.50
N ASP A 139 -14.10 9.53 -3.15
CA ASP A 139 -15.32 10.32 -3.36
C ASP A 139 -16.37 9.57 -4.22
N SER A 140 -15.96 8.53 -4.94
CA SER A 140 -16.88 7.62 -5.65
C SER A 140 -17.63 6.64 -4.73
N GLY A 141 -17.38 6.68 -3.42
CA GLY A 141 -18.25 6.05 -2.42
C GLY A 141 -17.74 4.73 -1.83
N TRP A 142 -16.52 4.29 -2.17
CA TRP A 142 -15.93 3.11 -1.54
C TRP A 142 -14.95 3.47 -0.41
N THR A 143 -14.80 2.54 0.53
CA THR A 143 -13.74 2.55 1.56
C THR A 143 -13.05 1.20 1.53
N LEU A 144 -11.72 1.21 1.44
CA LEU A 144 -10.90 0.03 1.18
C LEU A 144 -11.13 -1.04 2.24
N SER A 145 -11.12 -0.67 3.52
CA SER A 145 -11.36 -1.65 4.59
C SER A 145 -12.76 -2.25 4.59
N LEU A 146 -13.76 -1.55 4.04
CA LEU A 146 -15.12 -2.09 3.88
C LEU A 146 -15.19 -3.09 2.73
N ILE A 147 -14.52 -2.82 1.61
CA ILE A 147 -14.41 -3.78 0.49
C ILE A 147 -13.69 -5.04 0.97
N LEU A 148 -12.51 -4.91 1.58
CA LEU A 148 -11.71 -6.06 2.02
C LEU A 148 -12.43 -6.92 3.08
N LYS A 149 -13.40 -6.35 3.79
CA LYS A 149 -14.16 -7.07 4.83
C LYS A 149 -15.48 -7.65 4.35
N TYR A 150 -16.19 -6.96 3.45
CA TYR A 150 -17.58 -7.26 3.11
C TYR A 150 -17.90 -7.32 1.61
N GLY A 151 -16.92 -6.99 0.75
CA GLY A 151 -17.05 -7.13 -0.70
C GLY A 151 -17.17 -8.57 -1.16
#